data_AF-A0A099W881-F1
#
_entry.id   AF-A0A099W881-F1
#
_cell.length_a   1.000
_cell.length_b   1.000
_cell.length_c   1.000
_cell.angle_alpha   90.00
_cell.angle_beta   90.00
_cell.angle_gamma   90.00
#
_symmetry.space_group_name_H-M   'P 1'
#
loop_
_entity.id
_entity.type
_entity.pdbx_description
1 polymer ?
#
loop_
_entity_poly.entity_id
_entity_poly.type
_entity_poly.pdbx_seq_one_letter_code
_entity_poly.pdbx_strand_id
1 'polypeptide(L)'
;MVKPVVAIVGRPNVGKSTIFNRIVGERVSIVEDIPGVTRDRIYNSADWLGRDFNIIDTGGIDLGDEPFLAQIKAQAEIAIDEADVIIFITNGREGVTDADDQVAKILYRSNKPVVLAVNKVDNPEMRDQIYDFYSLGFGEPFPISGSHGLGLGDLLDEVFKKFPELDEEEYDDNVIKFSLIGRPNVGKSSILNALLGENRVIVSDVAGTTRDAIDTHYEYEGQEYVMIDTAGMRKRGKVYESTEKYSVLRAMRAIERSDVVLVVLNAEEGIREQDKRIAGYAHEAGRGILVVVNKWDAIEKDEKTMNAFIQDIREQFLFLTYAPIVFVSALTKQRLTNLFPMINDISNNHSLRVQSSLLNDVIMDAVAMNPSPMDKGKRLKIYYTTQVAVRPPTFVVFVNEPELMHFSYERFLENRIREAFPFDGTPIRLIPRQRK
;
A
#
# COMPACT_ATOMS: atom_id res chain seq x y z
N MET A 1 10.64 4.81 2.27
CA MET A 1 10.61 3.75 3.29
C MET A 1 9.38 2.88 3.10
N VAL A 2 9.52 1.57 3.28
CA VAL A 2 8.40 0.65 3.52
C VAL A 2 7.87 0.95 4.91
N LYS A 3 6.54 0.94 5.10
CA LYS A 3 5.96 1.11 6.44
C LYS A 3 6.13 -0.21 7.21
N PRO A 4 6.75 -0.21 8.40
CA PRO A 4 6.82 -1.40 9.23
C PRO A 4 5.41 -1.95 9.51
N VAL A 5 5.28 -3.26 9.57
CA VAL A 5 3.97 -3.92 9.77
C VAL A 5 3.87 -4.49 11.18
N VAL A 6 2.77 -4.15 11.87
CA VAL A 6 2.42 -4.67 13.19
C VAL A 6 1.16 -5.51 13.08
N ALA A 7 1.19 -6.76 13.54
CA ALA A 7 -0.01 -7.58 13.66
C ALA A 7 -0.45 -7.72 15.11
N ILE A 8 -1.74 -7.51 15.35
CA ILE A 8 -2.38 -7.86 16.63
C ILE A 8 -2.83 -9.32 16.56
N VAL A 9 -2.36 -10.14 17.49
CA VAL A 9 -2.65 -11.58 17.62
C VAL A 9 -3.15 -11.89 19.03
N GLY A 10 -3.95 -12.94 19.17
CA GLY A 10 -4.48 -13.41 20.45
C GLY A 10 -5.79 -14.16 20.24
N ARG A 11 -6.26 -14.89 21.25
CA ARG A 11 -7.56 -15.59 21.17
C ARG A 11 -8.74 -14.60 21.00
N PRO A 12 -9.94 -15.07 20.62
CA PRO A 12 -11.13 -14.20 20.59
C PRO A 12 -11.43 -13.53 21.94
N ASN A 13 -12.12 -12.39 21.91
CA ASN A 13 -12.61 -11.63 23.07
C ASN A 13 -11.56 -11.04 24.04
N VAL A 14 -10.25 -11.13 23.75
CA VAL A 14 -9.20 -10.41 24.51
C VAL A 14 -9.20 -8.89 24.29
N GLY A 15 -9.94 -8.40 23.27
CA GLY A 15 -10.06 -6.97 22.95
C GLY A 15 -9.15 -6.46 21.82
N LYS A 16 -8.70 -7.35 20.92
CA LYS A 16 -7.88 -7.02 19.73
C LYS A 16 -8.40 -5.79 18.98
N SER A 17 -9.66 -5.83 18.53
CA SER A 17 -10.27 -4.75 17.75
C SER A 17 -10.45 -3.44 18.54
N THR A 18 -10.51 -3.50 19.87
CA THR A 18 -10.53 -2.30 20.73
C THR A 18 -9.17 -1.61 20.74
N ILE A 19 -8.08 -2.38 20.79
CA ILE A 19 -6.70 -1.86 20.70
C ILE A 19 -6.42 -1.35 19.29
N PHE A 20 -6.77 -2.13 18.26
CA PHE A 20 -6.67 -1.74 16.86
C PHE A 20 -7.35 -0.39 16.59
N ASN A 21 -8.64 -0.27 16.91
CA ASN A 21 -9.40 0.96 16.68
C ASN A 21 -8.87 2.16 17.48
N ARG A 22 -8.18 1.94 18.61
CA ARG A 22 -7.52 3.02 19.35
C ARG A 22 -6.24 3.49 18.65
N ILE A 23 -5.36 2.55 18.27
CA ILE A 23 -4.11 2.85 17.56
C ILE A 23 -4.38 3.57 16.24
N VAL A 24 -5.38 3.09 15.47
CA VAL A 24 -5.80 3.73 14.21
C VAL A 24 -6.54 5.06 14.46
N GLY A 25 -7.39 5.10 15.50
CA GLY A 25 -8.30 6.21 15.77
C GLY A 25 -7.65 7.50 16.25
N GLU A 26 -6.40 7.47 16.72
CA GLU A 26 -5.69 8.67 17.18
C GLU A 26 -5.40 9.65 16.02
N ARG A 27 -5.23 9.15 14.79
CA ARG A 27 -5.36 9.92 13.55
C ARG A 27 -5.86 9.06 12.39
N VAL A 28 -7.17 9.02 12.19
CA VAL A 28 -7.71 8.82 10.83
C VAL A 28 -7.30 10.05 10.01
N SER A 29 -6.18 9.95 9.29
CA SER A 29 -5.77 10.97 8.35
C SER A 29 -6.88 11.13 7.30
N ILE A 30 -7.31 12.38 7.07
CA ILE A 30 -8.40 12.69 6.16
C ILE A 30 -7.90 12.52 4.73
N VAL A 31 -7.87 11.26 4.28
CA VAL A 31 -8.01 10.91 2.88
C VAL A 31 -9.50 10.64 2.71
N GLU A 32 -10.19 11.41 1.89
CA GLU A 32 -11.60 11.16 1.58
C GLU A 32 -11.77 9.77 0.94
N ASP A 33 -12.94 9.15 1.09
CA ASP A 33 -13.25 7.92 0.35
C ASP A 33 -13.24 8.21 -1.16
N ILE A 34 -12.21 7.73 -1.87
CA ILE A 34 -12.09 7.90 -3.32
C ILE A 34 -13.22 7.10 -3.99
N PRO A 35 -14.15 7.74 -4.72
CA PRO A 35 -15.26 7.02 -5.33
C PRO A 35 -14.77 5.95 -6.32
N GLY A 36 -15.06 4.68 -6.00
CA GLY A 36 -14.64 3.52 -6.79
C GLY A 36 -13.53 2.66 -6.17
N VAL A 37 -12.97 3.04 -5.00
CA VAL A 37 -12.06 2.20 -4.23
C VAL A 37 -12.78 1.59 -3.02
N THR A 38 -12.83 0.26 -2.94
CA THR A 38 -13.29 -0.45 -1.73
C THR A 38 -12.12 -0.61 -0.75
N ARG A 39 -12.09 0.20 0.31
CA ARG A 39 -11.07 0.16 1.38
C ARG A 39 -10.92 -1.25 1.97
N ASP A 40 -9.69 -1.66 2.25
CA ASP A 40 -9.52 -2.82 3.13
C ASP A 40 -9.93 -2.46 4.55
N ARG A 41 -10.50 -3.43 5.27
CA ARG A 41 -10.63 -3.33 6.73
C ARG A 41 -9.49 -4.02 7.46
N ILE A 42 -8.67 -4.80 6.75
CA ILE A 42 -7.59 -5.61 7.32
C ILE A 42 -6.35 -4.75 7.64
N TYR A 43 -6.03 -3.75 6.81
CA TYR A 43 -4.85 -2.88 6.97
C TYR A 43 -5.29 -1.44 7.21
N ASN A 44 -4.73 -0.81 8.24
CA ASN A 44 -4.83 0.63 8.45
C ASN A 44 -3.43 1.19 8.74
N SER A 45 -3.14 2.40 8.26
CA SER A 45 -1.93 3.11 8.70
C SER A 45 -2.17 3.75 10.06
N ALA A 46 -1.13 3.80 10.88
CA ALA A 46 -1.06 4.53 12.14
C ALA A 46 0.28 5.28 12.23
N ASP A 47 0.37 6.24 13.14
CA ASP A 47 1.57 7.03 13.43
C ASP A 47 1.93 6.87 14.90
N TRP A 48 3.21 6.64 15.19
CA TRP A 48 3.74 6.71 16.55
C TRP A 48 5.01 7.56 16.56
N LEU A 49 5.00 8.64 17.35
CA LEU A 49 6.11 9.60 17.47
C LEU A 49 6.62 10.18 16.12
N GLY A 50 5.74 10.32 15.12
CA GLY A 50 6.09 10.81 13.78
C GLY A 50 6.66 9.75 12.85
N ARG A 51 6.54 8.46 13.20
CA ARG A 51 6.90 7.31 12.38
C ARG A 51 5.63 6.56 11.97
N ASP A 52 5.31 6.63 10.68
CA ASP A 52 4.27 5.85 10.03
C ASP A 52 4.54 4.33 10.13
N PHE A 53 3.49 3.55 10.43
CA PHE A 53 3.49 2.09 10.36
C PHE A 53 2.11 1.57 9.90
N ASN A 54 2.06 0.33 9.45
CA ASN A 54 0.81 -0.36 9.10
C ASN A 54 0.42 -1.33 10.22
N ILE A 55 -0.87 -1.38 10.56
CA ILE A 55 -1.40 -2.29 11.59
C ILE A 55 -2.49 -3.21 11.05
N ILE A 56 -2.49 -4.46 11.52
CA ILE A 56 -3.41 -5.54 11.11
C ILE A 56 -4.18 -6.08 12.32
N ASP A 57 -5.52 -6.10 12.27
CA ASP A 57 -6.34 -6.91 13.18
C ASP A 57 -6.60 -8.29 12.57
N THR A 58 -5.81 -9.29 12.98
CA THR A 58 -6.02 -10.66 12.48
C THR A 58 -7.34 -11.27 12.98
N GLY A 59 -7.95 -10.70 14.03
CA GLY A 59 -9.30 -11.09 14.48
C GLY A 59 -10.42 -10.68 13.53
N GLY A 60 -10.21 -9.67 12.68
CA GLY A 60 -11.15 -9.24 11.64
C GLY A 60 -11.10 -10.12 10.37
N ILE A 61 -10.15 -11.07 10.30
CA ILE A 61 -10.02 -11.99 9.19
C ILE A 61 -11.03 -13.13 9.37
N ASP A 62 -12.20 -12.96 8.76
CA ASP A 62 -13.17 -14.06 8.62
C ASP A 62 -12.58 -15.22 7.80
N LEU A 63 -12.72 -16.43 8.30
CA LEU A 63 -12.22 -17.69 7.75
C LEU A 63 -13.36 -18.69 7.50
N GLY A 64 -14.63 -18.29 7.69
CA GLY A 64 -15.79 -19.16 7.59
C GLY A 64 -15.92 -20.16 8.75
N ASP A 65 -16.70 -21.23 8.53
CA ASP A 65 -17.09 -22.24 9.52
C ASP A 65 -15.96 -23.23 9.92
N GLU A 66 -14.70 -22.79 9.87
CA GLU A 66 -13.55 -23.56 10.37
C GLU A 66 -13.61 -23.73 11.90
N PRO A 67 -13.14 -24.86 12.47
CA PRO A 67 -13.07 -25.04 13.91
C PRO A 67 -12.25 -23.93 14.60
N PHE A 68 -12.68 -23.50 15.80
CA PHE A 68 -12.05 -22.43 16.60
C PHE A 68 -10.51 -22.50 16.68
N LEU A 69 -9.97 -23.71 16.85
CA LEU A 69 -8.52 -23.98 16.85
C LEU A 69 -7.84 -23.69 15.51
N ALA A 70 -8.47 -24.05 14.39
CA ALA A 70 -7.98 -23.80 13.05
C ALA A 70 -8.02 -22.31 12.72
N GLN A 71 -9.08 -21.60 13.13
CA GLN A 71 -9.19 -20.14 13.00
C GLN A 71 -8.06 -19.42 13.75
N ILE A 72 -7.84 -19.73 15.04
CA ILE A 72 -6.74 -19.15 15.84
C ILE A 72 -5.39 -19.41 15.15
N LYS A 73 -5.17 -20.64 14.68
CA LYS A 73 -3.92 -21.01 14.03
C LYS A 73 -3.68 -20.20 12.75
N ALA A 74 -4.66 -20.13 11.86
CA ALA A 74 -4.54 -19.39 10.61
C ALA A 74 -4.37 -17.87 10.84
N GLN A 75 -5.06 -17.29 11.83
CA GLN A 75 -4.87 -15.88 12.21
C GLN A 75 -3.44 -15.61 12.71
N ALA A 76 -2.87 -16.51 13.51
CA ALA A 76 -1.49 -16.42 13.98
C ALA A 76 -0.46 -16.64 12.85
N GLU A 77 -0.69 -17.60 11.94
CA GLU A 77 0.19 -17.83 10.78
C GLU A 77 0.21 -16.61 9.83
N ILE A 78 -0.95 -15.99 9.54
CA ILE A 78 -1.01 -14.73 8.75
C ILE A 78 -0.21 -13.60 9.43
N ALA A 79 -0.33 -13.46 10.75
CA ALA A 79 0.45 -12.45 11.47
C ALA A 79 1.96 -12.69 11.40
N ILE A 80 2.39 -13.95 11.42
CA ILE A 80 3.80 -14.34 11.39
C ILE A 80 4.44 -14.00 10.04
N ASP A 81 3.75 -14.26 8.94
CA ASP A 81 4.27 -13.98 7.59
C ASP A 81 4.30 -12.47 7.28
N GLU A 82 3.32 -11.72 7.81
CA GLU A 82 3.09 -10.32 7.44
C GLU A 82 3.66 -9.28 8.40
N ALA A 83 3.76 -9.57 9.71
CA ALA A 83 4.26 -8.60 10.67
C ALA A 83 5.79 -8.57 10.72
N ASP A 84 6.35 -7.39 10.93
CA ASP A 84 7.73 -7.20 11.38
C ASP A 84 7.81 -7.33 12.91
N VAL A 85 6.75 -6.93 13.63
CA VAL A 85 6.59 -7.13 15.08
C VAL A 85 5.15 -7.54 15.40
N ILE A 86 4.99 -8.55 16.25
CA ILE A 86 3.67 -9.07 16.65
C ILE A 86 3.32 -8.58 18.06
N ILE A 87 2.15 -7.94 18.21
CA ILE A 87 1.55 -7.68 19.52
C ILE A 87 0.68 -8.89 19.88
N PHE A 88 1.13 -9.70 20.85
CA PHE A 88 0.33 -10.79 21.39
C PHE A 88 -0.51 -10.29 22.57
N ILE A 89 -1.82 -10.20 22.37
CA ILE A 89 -2.77 -9.69 23.36
C ILE A 89 -3.43 -10.84 24.13
N THR A 90 -3.37 -10.76 25.45
CA THR A 90 -4.09 -11.61 26.41
C THR A 90 -5.11 -10.79 27.22
N ASN A 91 -5.84 -11.44 28.13
CA ASN A 91 -6.85 -10.79 28.96
C ASN A 91 -6.51 -10.91 30.46
N GLY A 92 -6.09 -9.81 31.08
CA GLY A 92 -5.69 -9.77 32.50
C GLY A 92 -6.79 -10.11 33.51
N ARG A 93 -8.08 -10.08 33.11
CA ARG A 93 -9.20 -10.48 33.98
C ARG A 93 -9.42 -11.99 34.03
N GLU A 94 -8.89 -12.74 33.07
CA GLU A 94 -9.09 -14.19 32.94
C GLU A 94 -7.81 -14.99 33.23
N GLY A 95 -6.68 -14.32 33.44
CA GLY A 95 -5.36 -14.96 33.57
C GLY A 95 -4.87 -15.56 32.26
N VAL A 96 -3.85 -16.42 32.36
CA VAL A 96 -3.35 -17.23 31.24
C VAL A 96 -4.29 -18.42 31.03
N THR A 97 -4.66 -18.70 29.77
CA THR A 97 -5.54 -19.83 29.41
C THR A 97 -4.87 -20.77 28.41
N ASP A 98 -5.35 -22.03 28.31
CA ASP A 98 -4.88 -23.02 27.33
C ASP A 98 -4.87 -22.48 25.88
N ALA A 99 -5.80 -21.58 25.55
CA ALA A 99 -5.88 -20.95 24.23
C ALA A 99 -4.78 -19.90 24.01
N ASP A 100 -4.40 -19.15 25.05
CA ASP A 100 -3.24 -18.24 25.00
C ASP A 100 -1.94 -19.05 24.86
N ASP A 101 -1.86 -20.17 25.57
CA ASP A 101 -0.75 -21.13 25.55
C ASP A 101 -0.57 -21.80 24.17
N GLN A 102 -1.66 -22.02 23.44
CA GLN A 102 -1.65 -22.50 22.04
C GLN A 102 -1.19 -21.42 21.06
N VAL A 103 -1.65 -20.17 21.21
CA VAL A 103 -1.16 -19.03 20.42
C VAL A 103 0.35 -18.85 20.64
N ALA A 104 0.81 -18.90 21.90
CA ALA A 104 2.22 -18.84 22.25
C ALA A 104 3.04 -19.91 21.52
N LYS A 105 2.60 -21.18 21.55
CA LYS A 105 3.27 -22.31 20.85
C LYS A 105 3.37 -22.14 19.33
N ILE A 106 2.50 -21.33 18.71
CA ILE A 106 2.57 -20.99 17.29
C ILE A 106 3.55 -19.83 17.08
N LEU A 107 3.41 -18.74 17.86
CA LEU A 107 4.30 -17.57 17.80
C LEU A 107 5.77 -17.94 18.08
N TYR A 108 6.05 -18.88 18.97
CA TYR A 108 7.42 -19.41 19.19
C TYR A 108 8.10 -19.98 17.94
N ARG A 109 7.35 -20.44 16.94
CA ARG A 109 7.89 -21.02 15.70
C ARG A 109 8.22 -19.98 14.64
N SER A 110 7.84 -18.73 14.87
CA SER A 110 7.95 -17.64 13.88
C SER A 110 9.34 -17.03 13.74
N ASN A 111 10.15 -17.08 14.80
CA ASN A 111 11.34 -16.24 14.99
C ASN A 111 11.10 -14.72 14.81
N LYS A 112 9.84 -14.25 14.77
CA LYS A 112 9.50 -12.83 14.71
C LYS A 112 9.59 -12.21 16.11
N PRO A 113 9.95 -10.93 16.22
CA PRO A 113 9.82 -10.18 17.47
C PRO A 113 8.36 -10.15 17.95
N VAL A 114 8.13 -10.55 19.19
CA VAL A 114 6.81 -10.50 19.84
C VAL A 114 6.88 -9.53 21.03
N VAL A 115 5.81 -8.78 21.25
CA VAL A 115 5.57 -7.98 22.45
C VAL A 115 4.27 -8.47 23.09
N LEU A 116 4.34 -8.89 24.35
CA LEU A 116 3.20 -9.43 25.10
C LEU A 116 2.45 -8.29 25.78
N ALA A 117 1.13 -8.19 25.51
CA ALA A 117 0.28 -7.15 26.05
C ALA A 117 -0.90 -7.75 26.83
N VAL A 118 -1.02 -7.42 28.10
CA VAL A 118 -2.08 -7.91 28.99
C VAL A 118 -3.18 -6.86 29.04
N ASN A 119 -4.27 -7.09 28.31
CA ASN A 119 -5.35 -6.12 28.17
C ASN A 119 -6.40 -6.23 29.29
N LYS A 120 -7.23 -5.17 29.43
CA LYS A 120 -8.26 -5.00 30.46
C LYS A 120 -7.70 -4.86 31.88
N VAL A 121 -6.47 -4.34 32.00
CA VAL A 121 -5.82 -3.95 33.26
C VAL A 121 -6.21 -2.50 33.56
N ASP A 122 -7.42 -2.33 34.11
CA ASP A 122 -8.03 -1.00 34.30
C ASP A 122 -7.66 -0.35 35.65
N ASN A 123 -7.03 -1.12 36.55
CA ASN A 123 -6.75 -0.76 37.95
C ASN A 123 -5.26 -0.99 38.28
N PRO A 124 -4.62 -0.18 39.16
CA PRO A 124 -3.25 -0.45 39.61
C PRO A 124 -3.08 -1.83 40.27
N GLU A 125 -4.04 -2.27 41.09
CA GLU A 125 -4.03 -3.56 41.80
C GLU A 125 -4.00 -4.78 40.87
N MET A 126 -4.48 -4.62 39.62
CA MET A 126 -4.41 -5.68 38.62
C MET A 126 -3.00 -5.84 38.02
N ARG A 127 -2.09 -4.87 38.23
CA ARG A 127 -0.70 -4.99 37.76
C ARG A 127 0.07 -6.06 38.53
N ASP A 128 -0.28 -6.30 39.78
CA ASP A 128 0.34 -7.33 40.62
C ASP A 128 -0.06 -8.76 40.18
N GLN A 129 -1.10 -8.90 39.35
CA GLN A 129 -1.57 -10.20 38.81
C GLN A 129 -0.89 -10.55 37.47
N ILE A 130 0.07 -9.75 37.02
CA ILE A 130 0.70 -9.90 35.70
C ILE A 130 1.84 -10.93 35.71
N TYR A 131 2.37 -11.30 36.87
CA TYR A 131 3.47 -12.26 36.99
C TYR A 131 3.20 -13.60 36.30
N ASP A 132 1.95 -14.08 36.32
CA ASP A 132 1.56 -15.34 35.66
C ASP A 132 1.77 -15.30 34.14
N PHE A 133 1.66 -14.12 33.50
CA PHE A 133 1.84 -13.97 32.06
C PHE A 133 3.30 -14.10 31.61
N TYR A 134 4.29 -14.00 32.50
CA TYR A 134 5.69 -14.36 32.18
C TYR A 134 5.83 -15.84 31.79
N SER A 135 4.91 -16.72 32.21
CA SER A 135 4.92 -18.14 31.82
C SER A 135 4.78 -18.36 30.29
N LEU A 136 4.16 -17.40 29.59
CA LEU A 136 4.06 -17.40 28.12
C LEU A 136 5.41 -17.11 27.45
N GLY A 137 6.40 -16.57 28.19
CA GLY A 137 7.82 -16.48 27.82
C GLY A 137 8.19 -15.55 26.66
N PHE A 138 7.42 -14.48 26.44
CA PHE A 138 7.72 -13.43 25.45
C PHE A 138 8.42 -12.19 26.04
N GLY A 139 9.08 -12.33 27.20
CA GLY A 139 9.72 -11.24 27.92
C GLY A 139 8.76 -10.50 28.86
N GLU A 140 8.95 -9.19 29.03
CA GLU A 140 8.12 -8.36 29.90
C GLU A 140 6.68 -8.21 29.35
N PRO A 141 5.64 -8.56 30.13
CA PRO A 141 4.23 -8.34 29.78
C PRO A 141 3.79 -6.90 30.07
N PHE A 142 3.27 -6.21 29.04
CA PHE A 142 2.84 -4.82 29.14
C PHE A 142 1.38 -4.70 29.60
N PRO A 143 1.08 -4.10 30.77
CA PRO A 143 -0.28 -3.81 31.20
C PRO A 143 -0.95 -2.76 30.32
N ILE A 144 -2.06 -3.09 29.67
CA ILE A 144 -2.84 -2.13 28.89
C ILE A 144 -4.34 -2.15 29.21
N SER A 145 -5.00 -1.03 28.92
CA SER A 145 -6.46 -0.94 28.91
C SER A 145 -6.94 -0.33 27.59
N GLY A 146 -7.52 -1.15 26.71
CA GLY A 146 -8.08 -0.65 25.45
C GLY A 146 -9.29 0.28 25.61
N SER A 147 -10.06 0.12 26.68
CA SER A 147 -11.19 1.00 27.03
C SER A 147 -10.72 2.38 27.48
N HIS A 148 -9.61 2.47 28.22
CA HIS A 148 -9.13 3.73 28.82
C HIS A 148 -7.88 4.33 28.15
N GLY A 149 -7.19 3.59 27.27
CA GLY A 149 -5.95 4.00 26.60
C GLY A 149 -4.69 3.90 27.46
N LEU A 150 -4.76 3.31 28.65
CA LEU A 150 -3.64 3.18 29.56
C LEU A 150 -2.60 2.17 29.04
N GLY A 151 -1.32 2.48 29.22
CA GLY A 151 -0.18 1.60 28.86
C GLY A 151 0.09 1.43 27.36
N LEU A 152 -0.73 2.01 26.49
CA LEU A 152 -0.59 1.85 25.04
C LEU A 152 0.69 2.49 24.49
N GLY A 153 1.14 3.61 25.07
CA GLY A 153 2.38 4.26 24.68
C GLY A 153 3.62 3.43 25.01
N ASP A 154 3.71 2.90 26.24
CA ASP A 154 4.82 2.04 26.66
C ASP A 154 4.90 0.77 25.79
N LEU A 155 3.74 0.20 25.42
CA LEU A 155 3.64 -0.92 24.49
C LEU A 155 4.16 -0.57 23.09
N LEU A 156 3.74 0.58 22.54
CA LEU A 156 4.18 1.02 21.21
C LEU A 156 5.67 1.36 21.20
N ASP A 157 6.21 1.99 22.24
CA ASP A 157 7.66 2.22 22.36
C ASP A 157 8.47 0.92 22.32
N GLU A 158 8.00 -0.14 22.98
CA GLU A 158 8.66 -1.45 22.91
C GLU A 158 8.49 -2.13 21.53
N VAL A 159 7.32 -2.02 20.89
CA VAL A 159 7.13 -2.47 19.49
C VAL A 159 8.12 -1.75 18.58
N PHE A 160 8.29 -0.44 18.73
CA PHE A 160 9.17 0.38 17.89
C PHE A 160 10.67 0.13 18.12
N LYS A 161 11.08 -0.32 19.32
CA LYS A 161 12.43 -0.83 19.59
C LYS A 161 12.70 -2.19 18.93
N LYS A 162 11.66 -3.00 18.70
CA LYS A 162 11.75 -4.36 18.16
C LYS A 162 11.55 -4.46 16.64
N PHE A 163 11.20 -3.37 15.95
CA PHE A 163 11.29 -3.39 14.50
C PHE A 163 12.71 -3.77 14.08
N PRO A 164 12.87 -4.59 13.02
CA PRO A 164 14.18 -4.73 12.42
C PRO A 164 14.70 -3.34 12.07
N GLU A 165 16.00 -3.12 12.21
CA GLU A 165 16.63 -2.02 11.49
C GLU A 165 16.24 -2.24 10.02
N LEU A 166 15.46 -1.30 9.47
CA LEU A 166 15.20 -1.27 8.06
C LEU A 166 16.53 -0.91 7.44
N ASP A 167 17.28 -1.94 7.04
CA ASP A 167 18.29 -1.82 6.00
C ASP A 167 17.54 -1.17 4.82
N GLU A 168 17.67 0.16 4.68
CA GLU A 168 17.27 0.81 3.45
C GLU A 168 18.17 0.21 2.39
N GLU A 169 17.60 -0.64 1.52
CA GLU A 169 18.27 -1.07 0.31
C GLU A 169 18.51 0.18 -0.53
N GLU A 170 19.67 0.79 -0.31
CA GLU A 170 20.26 1.85 -1.11
C GLU A 170 20.64 1.27 -2.47
N TYR A 171 19.63 0.95 -3.27
CA TYR A 171 19.75 0.96 -4.72
C TYR A 171 20.16 2.39 -5.11
N ASP A 172 21.12 2.52 -6.03
CA ASP A 172 21.52 3.82 -6.57
C ASP A 172 20.29 4.64 -7.02
N ASP A 173 20.32 5.96 -6.84
CA ASP A 173 19.19 6.88 -7.15
C ASP A 173 18.64 6.76 -8.58
N ASN A 174 19.45 6.21 -9.49
CA ASN A 174 19.12 5.98 -10.90
C ASN A 174 18.31 4.69 -11.14
N VAL A 175 18.27 3.74 -10.20
CA VAL A 175 17.59 2.45 -10.35
C VAL A 175 16.07 2.64 -10.21
N ILE A 176 15.32 2.22 -11.23
CA ILE A 176 13.85 2.31 -11.21
C ILE A 176 13.25 1.02 -10.62
N LYS A 177 12.57 1.11 -9.48
CA LYS A 177 11.89 -0.04 -8.86
C LYS A 177 10.48 -0.20 -9.42
N PHE A 178 10.11 -1.41 -9.83
CA PHE A 178 8.76 -1.68 -10.33
C PHE A 178 8.20 -3.04 -9.88
N SER A 179 6.88 -3.18 -9.90
CA SER A 179 6.19 -4.45 -9.59
C SER A 179 5.06 -4.74 -10.57
N LEU A 180 4.78 -6.04 -10.80
CA LEU A 180 3.55 -6.51 -11.44
C LEU A 180 2.53 -6.89 -10.36
N ILE A 181 1.41 -6.18 -10.29
CA ILE A 181 0.29 -6.50 -9.37
C ILE A 181 -0.98 -6.85 -10.14
N GLY A 182 -1.98 -7.39 -9.45
CA GLY A 182 -3.25 -7.84 -10.03
C GLY A 182 -3.65 -9.20 -9.48
N ARG A 183 -4.89 -9.64 -9.75
CA ARG A 183 -5.43 -10.91 -9.23
C ARG A 183 -4.69 -12.17 -9.71
N PRO A 184 -4.93 -13.36 -9.12
CA PRO A 184 -4.39 -14.61 -9.63
C PRO A 184 -4.73 -14.84 -11.12
N ASN A 185 -3.87 -15.60 -11.82
CA ASN A 185 -4.06 -16.05 -13.21
C ASN A 185 -4.16 -14.98 -14.32
N VAL A 186 -4.01 -13.68 -14.03
CA VAL A 186 -3.89 -12.62 -15.08
C VAL A 186 -2.60 -12.70 -15.93
N GLY A 187 -1.68 -13.60 -15.57
CA GLY A 187 -0.46 -13.88 -16.34
C GLY A 187 0.76 -13.05 -15.93
N LYS A 188 0.83 -12.52 -14.70
CA LYS A 188 2.00 -11.79 -14.14
C LYS A 188 3.31 -12.58 -14.36
N SER A 189 3.36 -13.84 -13.92
CA SER A 189 4.53 -14.71 -14.11
C SER A 189 4.82 -15.02 -15.58
N SER A 190 3.80 -15.00 -16.46
CA SER A 190 4.00 -15.18 -17.90
C SER A 190 4.64 -13.94 -18.53
N ILE A 191 4.20 -12.73 -18.15
CA ILE A 191 4.84 -11.47 -18.56
C ILE A 191 6.30 -11.47 -18.09
N LEU A 192 6.55 -11.80 -16.82
CA LEU A 192 7.89 -11.90 -16.23
C LEU A 192 8.81 -12.82 -17.04
N ASN A 193 8.39 -14.06 -17.28
CA ASN A 193 9.19 -15.03 -18.03
C ASN A 193 9.40 -14.62 -19.50
N ALA A 194 8.44 -13.92 -20.09
CA ALA A 194 8.57 -13.42 -21.45
C ALA A 194 9.56 -12.25 -21.55
N LEU A 195 9.56 -11.33 -20.57
CA LEU A 195 10.54 -10.25 -20.44
C LEU A 195 11.96 -10.79 -20.19
N LEU A 196 12.11 -11.78 -19.29
CA LEU A 196 13.38 -12.50 -19.06
C LEU A 196 13.93 -13.20 -20.30
N GLY A 197 13.07 -13.50 -21.28
CA GLY A 197 13.43 -14.14 -22.55
C GLY A 197 13.57 -13.16 -23.71
N GLU A 198 13.70 -11.85 -23.48
CA GLU A 198 13.97 -10.86 -24.52
C GLU A 198 15.47 -10.57 -24.67
N ASN A 199 15.97 -10.53 -25.91
CA ASN A 199 17.40 -10.36 -26.21
C ASN A 199 18.01 -9.03 -25.72
N ARG A 200 17.17 -8.05 -25.35
CA ARG A 200 17.59 -6.72 -24.85
C ARG A 200 17.58 -6.62 -23.32
N VAL A 201 17.11 -7.65 -22.63
CA VAL A 201 16.92 -7.66 -21.18
C VAL A 201 18.00 -8.53 -20.56
N ILE A 202 18.95 -7.89 -19.87
CA ILE A 202 20.05 -8.60 -19.19
C ILE A 202 19.68 -8.74 -17.71
N VAL A 203 19.82 -9.94 -17.15
CA VAL A 203 19.71 -10.18 -15.71
C VAL A 203 21.09 -10.04 -15.10
N SER A 204 21.22 -9.19 -14.08
CA SER A 204 22.50 -8.95 -13.41
C SER A 204 22.62 -9.80 -12.14
N ASP A 205 23.65 -10.67 -12.10
CA ASP A 205 24.02 -11.45 -10.92
C ASP A 205 25.01 -10.66 -10.03
N VAL A 206 24.57 -9.51 -9.49
CA VAL A 206 25.43 -8.67 -8.63
C VAL A 206 25.77 -9.40 -7.34
N ALA A 207 27.05 -9.77 -7.18
CA ALA A 207 27.53 -10.54 -6.04
C ALA A 207 27.59 -9.68 -4.75
N GLY A 208 26.60 -9.85 -3.87
CA GLY A 208 26.54 -9.19 -2.56
C GLY A 208 25.22 -9.36 -1.80
N THR A 209 24.15 -9.76 -2.50
CA THR A 209 22.75 -9.78 -2.03
C THR A 209 22.38 -11.01 -1.17
N THR A 210 23.23 -11.43 -0.22
CA THR A 210 23.03 -12.66 0.58
C THR A 210 21.98 -12.56 1.70
N ARG A 211 20.86 -11.85 1.46
CA ARG A 211 19.68 -11.87 2.35
C ARG A 211 18.36 -11.99 1.58
N ASP A 212 18.17 -11.24 0.50
CA ASP A 212 16.91 -11.20 -0.24
C ASP A 212 17.00 -11.76 -1.67
N ALA A 213 16.91 -13.08 -1.76
CA ALA A 213 16.77 -13.83 -3.02
C ALA A 213 15.38 -13.66 -3.68
N ILE A 214 14.76 -12.50 -3.53
CA ILE A 214 13.35 -12.24 -3.82
C ILE A 214 13.15 -11.31 -5.02
N ASP A 215 13.99 -10.28 -5.17
CA ASP A 215 13.88 -9.32 -6.26
C ASP A 215 14.70 -9.74 -7.49
N THR A 216 14.47 -9.11 -8.64
CA THR A 216 15.26 -9.36 -9.86
C THR A 216 15.77 -8.05 -10.46
N HIS A 217 17.09 -7.98 -10.65
CA HIS A 217 17.76 -6.89 -11.35
C HIS A 217 17.67 -7.07 -12.87
N TYR A 218 17.43 -5.97 -13.57
CA TYR A 218 17.34 -5.90 -15.02
C TYR A 218 18.12 -4.70 -15.55
N GLU A 219 18.80 -4.88 -16.67
CA GLU A 219 19.27 -3.79 -17.52
C GLU A 219 18.47 -3.81 -18.84
N TYR A 220 17.96 -2.65 -19.25
CA TYR A 220 17.37 -2.45 -20.57
C TYR A 220 17.85 -1.10 -21.15
N GLU A 221 18.52 -1.14 -22.31
CA GLU A 221 19.06 0.03 -23.01
C GLU A 221 19.93 0.96 -22.14
N GLY A 222 20.68 0.39 -21.19
CA GLY A 222 21.58 1.10 -20.28
C GLY A 222 20.89 1.72 -19.05
N GLN A 223 19.58 1.54 -18.89
CA GLN A 223 18.84 1.87 -17.68
C GLN A 223 18.72 0.64 -16.78
N GLU A 224 19.03 0.80 -15.50
CA GLU A 224 18.87 -0.25 -14.49
C GLU A 224 17.48 -0.22 -13.86
N TYR A 225 16.93 -1.41 -13.62
CA TYR A 225 15.65 -1.61 -12.96
C TYR A 225 15.75 -2.72 -11.93
N VAL A 226 14.94 -2.61 -10.88
CA VAL A 226 14.70 -3.71 -9.96
C VAL A 226 13.23 -4.04 -9.97
N MET A 227 12.92 -5.28 -10.34
CA MET A 227 11.59 -5.81 -10.17
C MET A 227 11.44 -6.33 -8.74
N ILE A 228 10.54 -5.68 -8.01
CA ILE A 228 10.15 -5.99 -6.65
C ILE A 228 9.33 -7.28 -6.62
N ASP A 229 9.66 -8.15 -5.68
CA ASP A 229 8.89 -9.32 -5.23
C ASP A 229 8.68 -10.44 -6.27
N THR A 230 9.77 -10.91 -6.86
CA THR A 230 9.74 -11.96 -7.90
C THR A 230 9.68 -13.39 -7.37
N ALA A 231 10.04 -13.66 -6.11
CA ALA A 231 10.06 -15.02 -5.55
C ALA A 231 8.72 -15.76 -5.63
N GLY A 232 7.60 -15.04 -5.49
CA GLY A 232 6.25 -15.61 -5.65
C GLY A 232 5.95 -16.02 -7.08
N MET A 233 6.40 -15.22 -8.05
CA MET A 233 6.23 -15.52 -9.48
C MET A 233 7.19 -16.65 -9.95
N ARG A 234 8.35 -16.80 -9.30
CA ARG A 234 9.36 -17.84 -9.59
C ARG A 234 9.05 -19.21 -8.95
N LYS A 235 8.47 -19.27 -7.75
CA LYS A 235 8.10 -20.55 -7.09
C LYS A 235 6.86 -21.18 -7.75
N ARG A 236 7.07 -22.17 -8.63
CA ARG A 236 6.02 -22.99 -9.26
C ARG A 236 5.09 -23.66 -8.23
N GLY A 237 3.95 -23.03 -7.95
CA GLY A 237 2.64 -23.69 -7.77
C GLY A 237 2.55 -24.84 -6.76
N LYS A 238 3.23 -24.75 -5.60
CA LYS A 238 3.04 -25.72 -4.51
C LYS A 238 2.90 -25.07 -3.14
N VAL A 239 1.63 -24.99 -2.72
CA VAL A 239 1.13 -24.79 -1.35
C VAL A 239 1.33 -23.36 -0.82
N TYR A 240 0.35 -22.88 -0.04
CA TYR A 240 0.21 -21.54 0.60
C TYR A 240 -0.47 -20.39 -0.16
N GLU A 241 -0.71 -20.44 -1.48
CA GLU A 241 -1.55 -19.43 -2.17
C GLU A 241 -3.07 -19.59 -1.95
N SER A 242 -3.52 -20.32 -0.91
CA SER A 242 -4.91 -20.78 -0.79
C SER A 242 -5.92 -19.75 -0.28
N THR A 243 -5.52 -18.50 -0.03
CA THR A 243 -6.47 -17.42 0.32
C THR A 243 -6.23 -16.16 -0.52
N GLU A 244 -7.33 -15.57 -1.00
CA GLU A 244 -7.32 -14.32 -1.77
C GLU A 244 -6.61 -13.18 -1.00
N LYS A 245 -6.74 -13.19 0.32
CA LYS A 245 -6.14 -12.22 1.25
C LYS A 245 -4.62 -12.17 1.08
N TYR A 246 -3.91 -13.29 1.14
CA TYR A 246 -2.44 -13.36 1.01
C TYR A 246 -1.92 -12.72 -0.30
N SER A 247 -2.65 -12.87 -1.40
CA SER A 247 -2.29 -12.24 -2.68
C SER A 247 -2.36 -10.71 -2.65
N VAL A 248 -3.23 -10.13 -1.82
CA VAL A 248 -3.38 -8.67 -1.65
C VAL A 248 -2.26 -8.11 -0.77
N LEU A 249 -1.90 -8.78 0.33
CA LEU A 249 -0.91 -8.30 1.31
C LEU A 249 0.47 -8.18 0.67
N ARG A 250 0.83 -9.24 -0.07
CA ARG A 250 2.01 -9.30 -0.93
C ARG A 250 2.04 -8.15 -1.96
N ALA A 251 0.92 -7.89 -2.63
CA ALA A 251 0.83 -6.77 -3.58
C ALA A 251 1.03 -5.42 -2.89
N MET A 252 0.53 -5.20 -1.67
CA MET A 252 0.76 -3.97 -0.90
C MET A 252 2.24 -3.75 -0.55
N ARG A 253 2.93 -4.79 -0.05
CA ARG A 253 4.40 -4.73 0.18
C ARG A 253 5.17 -4.42 -1.11
N ALA A 254 4.77 -5.01 -2.24
CA ALA A 254 5.40 -4.74 -3.53
C ALA A 254 5.16 -3.29 -4.02
N ILE A 255 3.95 -2.76 -3.84
CA ILE A 255 3.60 -1.36 -4.11
C ILE A 255 4.45 -0.41 -3.27
N GLU A 256 4.64 -0.67 -1.98
CA GLU A 256 5.39 0.23 -1.09
C GLU A 256 6.89 0.33 -1.43
N ARG A 257 7.48 -0.72 -2.01
CA ARG A 257 8.89 -0.75 -2.47
C ARG A 257 9.07 -0.24 -3.92
N SER A 258 8.00 -0.11 -4.70
CA SER A 258 8.05 0.27 -6.12
C SER A 258 7.94 1.78 -6.35
N ASP A 259 8.66 2.32 -7.33
CA ASP A 259 8.42 3.66 -7.89
C ASP A 259 7.27 3.62 -8.92
N VAL A 260 7.20 2.54 -9.73
CA VAL A 260 6.19 2.34 -10.77
C VAL A 260 5.50 0.98 -10.60
N VAL A 261 4.17 0.98 -10.64
CA VAL A 261 3.32 -0.18 -10.38
C VAL A 261 2.55 -0.55 -11.65
N LEU A 262 2.75 -1.78 -12.13
CA LEU A 262 2.06 -2.32 -13.31
C LEU A 262 0.83 -3.12 -12.86
N VAL A 263 -0.35 -2.53 -13.04
CA VAL A 263 -1.65 -3.16 -12.73
C VAL A 263 -2.03 -4.08 -13.90
N VAL A 264 -1.82 -5.38 -13.74
CA VAL A 264 -2.05 -6.39 -14.78
C VAL A 264 -3.50 -6.87 -14.76
N LEU A 265 -4.22 -6.65 -15.86
CA LEU A 265 -5.59 -7.10 -16.10
C LEU A 265 -5.60 -8.28 -17.09
N ASN A 266 -6.58 -9.19 -16.98
CA ASN A 266 -6.85 -10.20 -18.01
C ASN A 266 -7.92 -9.70 -18.98
N ALA A 267 -7.59 -9.55 -20.26
CA ALA A 267 -8.53 -9.17 -21.30
C ALA A 267 -9.74 -10.12 -21.44
N GLU A 268 -9.53 -11.44 -21.30
CA GLU A 268 -10.58 -12.46 -21.50
C GLU A 268 -11.70 -12.41 -20.45
N GLU A 269 -11.34 -12.02 -19.24
CA GLU A 269 -12.19 -12.11 -18.05
C GLU A 269 -12.70 -10.75 -17.57
N GLY A 270 -12.29 -9.66 -18.22
CA GLY A 270 -12.59 -8.29 -17.85
C GLY A 270 -12.06 -7.87 -16.47
N ILE A 271 -12.56 -6.72 -16.04
CA ILE A 271 -12.20 -6.05 -14.79
C ILE A 271 -13.06 -6.62 -13.65
N ARG A 272 -12.44 -6.97 -12.53
CA ARG A 272 -13.14 -7.42 -11.32
C ARG A 272 -12.94 -6.48 -10.15
N GLU A 273 -13.75 -6.63 -9.10
CA GLU A 273 -13.66 -5.83 -7.89
C GLU A 273 -12.28 -5.93 -7.21
N GLN A 274 -11.65 -7.11 -7.24
CA GLN A 274 -10.28 -7.30 -6.75
C GLN A 274 -9.25 -6.46 -7.53
N ASP A 275 -9.46 -6.26 -8.84
CA ASP A 275 -8.56 -5.45 -9.67
C ASP A 275 -8.66 -3.96 -9.28
N LYS A 276 -9.88 -3.46 -9.04
CA LYS A 276 -10.14 -2.10 -8.52
C LYS A 276 -9.47 -1.88 -7.17
N ARG A 277 -9.67 -2.82 -6.24
CA ARG A 277 -9.12 -2.77 -4.88
C ARG A 277 -7.59 -2.75 -4.88
N ILE A 278 -6.94 -3.65 -5.62
CA ILE A 278 -5.47 -3.71 -5.76
C ILE A 278 -4.90 -2.43 -6.39
N ALA A 279 -5.56 -1.90 -7.42
CA ALA A 279 -5.14 -0.67 -8.09
C ALA A 279 -5.40 0.59 -7.22
N GLY A 280 -6.42 0.55 -6.36
CA GLY A 280 -6.72 1.56 -5.35
C GLY A 280 -5.55 1.76 -4.38
N TYR A 281 -4.98 0.68 -3.82
CA TYR A 281 -3.81 0.79 -2.94
C TYR A 281 -2.60 1.40 -3.64
N ALA A 282 -2.36 1.11 -4.92
CA ALA A 282 -1.28 1.72 -5.68
C ALA A 282 -1.46 3.24 -5.84
N HIS A 283 -2.71 3.68 -6.03
CA HIS A 283 -3.08 5.08 -6.12
C HIS A 283 -2.95 5.79 -4.76
N GLU A 284 -3.48 5.22 -3.68
CA GLU A 284 -3.42 5.77 -2.32
C GLU A 284 -1.96 5.86 -1.81
N ALA A 285 -1.16 4.81 -2.04
CA ALA A 285 0.28 4.79 -1.81
C ALA A 285 1.05 5.80 -2.66
N GLY A 286 0.39 6.45 -3.62
CA GLY A 286 0.91 7.55 -4.41
C GLY A 286 2.03 7.14 -5.36
N ARG A 287 1.95 5.97 -6.01
CA ARG A 287 2.98 5.47 -6.93
C ARG A 287 2.68 5.80 -8.39
N GLY A 288 3.70 5.73 -9.24
CA GLY A 288 3.46 5.72 -10.70
C GLY A 288 2.65 4.47 -11.07
N ILE A 289 1.70 4.57 -12.01
CA ILE A 289 0.81 3.46 -12.40
C ILE A 289 0.74 3.31 -13.92
N LEU A 290 0.97 2.07 -14.37
CA LEU A 290 0.75 1.61 -15.74
C LEU A 290 -0.31 0.49 -15.74
N VAL A 291 -1.40 0.64 -16.48
CA VAL A 291 -2.41 -0.43 -16.63
C VAL A 291 -2.00 -1.34 -17.79
N VAL A 292 -1.77 -2.62 -17.50
CA VAL A 292 -1.27 -3.61 -18.46
C VAL A 292 -2.36 -4.64 -18.75
N VAL A 293 -3.02 -4.52 -19.91
CA VAL A 293 -4.06 -5.46 -20.36
C VAL A 293 -3.39 -6.64 -21.06
N ASN A 294 -3.26 -7.75 -20.35
CA ASN A 294 -2.60 -8.97 -20.84
C ASN A 294 -3.58 -9.94 -21.50
N LYS A 295 -3.03 -10.96 -22.18
CA LYS A 295 -3.74 -11.94 -23.02
C LYS A 295 -4.54 -11.31 -24.16
N TRP A 296 -4.09 -10.14 -24.64
CA TRP A 296 -4.77 -9.44 -25.72
C TRP A 296 -4.84 -10.27 -27.01
N ASP A 297 -3.95 -11.26 -27.19
CA ASP A 297 -3.97 -12.23 -28.28
C ASP A 297 -5.25 -13.10 -28.33
N ALA A 298 -5.85 -13.43 -27.18
CA ALA A 298 -7.04 -14.28 -27.09
C ALA A 298 -8.35 -13.59 -27.49
N ILE A 299 -8.35 -12.25 -27.59
CA ILE A 299 -9.51 -11.47 -28.00
C ILE A 299 -9.63 -11.40 -29.52
N GLU A 300 -10.80 -11.77 -30.05
CA GLU A 300 -11.21 -11.47 -31.43
C GLU A 300 -11.46 -9.97 -31.57
N LYS A 301 -10.90 -9.33 -32.61
CA LYS A 301 -10.79 -7.88 -32.70
C LYS A 301 -11.44 -7.32 -33.95
N ASP A 302 -12.19 -6.25 -33.77
CA ASP A 302 -12.52 -5.28 -34.80
C ASP A 302 -11.78 -3.94 -34.57
N GLU A 303 -12.05 -2.93 -35.39
CA GLU A 303 -11.46 -1.58 -35.27
C GLU A 303 -11.84 -0.84 -33.97
N LYS A 304 -12.90 -1.26 -33.29
CA LYS A 304 -13.46 -0.57 -32.11
C LYS A 304 -13.11 -1.24 -30.79
N THR A 305 -12.79 -2.53 -30.82
CA THR A 305 -12.55 -3.40 -29.65
C THR A 305 -11.57 -2.79 -28.66
N MET A 306 -10.47 -2.21 -29.14
CA MET A 306 -9.45 -1.59 -28.28
C MET A 306 -9.96 -0.32 -27.59
N ASN A 307 -10.68 0.53 -28.32
CA ASN A 307 -11.23 1.78 -27.78
C ASN A 307 -12.38 1.51 -26.80
N ALA A 308 -13.23 0.52 -27.08
CA ALA A 308 -14.27 0.07 -26.16
C ALA A 308 -13.67 -0.46 -24.84
N PHE A 309 -12.59 -1.23 -24.91
CA PHE A 309 -11.90 -1.73 -23.72
C PHE A 309 -11.21 -0.61 -22.93
N ILE A 310 -10.62 0.40 -23.61
CA ILE A 310 -10.11 1.61 -22.95
C ILE A 310 -11.24 2.35 -22.23
N GLN A 311 -12.41 2.50 -22.86
CA GLN A 311 -13.55 3.17 -22.26
C GLN A 311 -14.05 2.42 -21.02
N ASP A 312 -14.23 1.09 -21.06
CA ASP A 312 -14.60 0.29 -19.89
C ASP A 312 -13.56 0.44 -18.76
N ILE A 313 -12.25 0.39 -19.05
CA ILE A 313 -11.22 0.68 -18.04
C ILE A 313 -11.41 2.08 -17.41
N ARG A 314 -11.68 3.11 -18.21
CA ARG A 314 -11.89 4.47 -17.68
C ARG A 314 -13.18 4.61 -16.88
N GLU A 315 -14.24 3.88 -17.22
CA GLU A 315 -15.51 3.85 -16.48
C GLU A 315 -15.40 3.05 -15.17
N GLN A 316 -14.65 1.95 -15.14
CA GLN A 316 -14.43 1.13 -13.94
C GLN A 316 -13.36 1.71 -12.99
N PHE A 317 -12.34 2.39 -13.51
CA PHE A 317 -11.22 2.96 -12.75
C PHE A 317 -11.21 4.51 -12.82
N LEU A 318 -12.29 5.14 -12.33
CA LEU A 318 -12.46 6.60 -12.31
C LEU A 318 -11.33 7.37 -11.59
N PHE A 319 -10.56 6.70 -10.73
CA PHE A 319 -9.43 7.24 -9.97
C PHE A 319 -8.06 7.07 -10.67
N LEU A 320 -8.01 6.36 -11.80
CA LEU A 320 -6.78 6.13 -12.60
C LEU A 320 -6.83 6.79 -13.98
N THR A 321 -7.56 7.88 -14.14
CA THR A 321 -7.65 8.61 -15.42
C THR A 321 -6.29 9.03 -15.97
N TYR A 322 -5.33 9.32 -15.10
CA TYR A 322 -3.94 9.65 -15.46
C TYR A 322 -3.08 8.45 -15.87
N ALA A 323 -3.46 7.22 -15.55
CA ALA A 323 -2.62 6.05 -15.80
C ALA A 323 -2.67 5.67 -17.30
N PRO A 324 -1.52 5.49 -17.99
CA PRO A 324 -1.50 4.94 -19.34
C PRO A 324 -2.03 3.50 -19.35
N ILE A 325 -2.58 3.09 -20.49
CA ILE A 325 -3.10 1.74 -20.72
C ILE A 325 -2.32 1.12 -21.88
N VAL A 326 -1.75 -0.06 -21.68
CA VAL A 326 -1.02 -0.82 -22.71
C VAL A 326 -1.58 -2.23 -22.86
N PHE A 327 -1.83 -2.63 -24.10
CA PHE A 327 -2.33 -3.96 -24.46
C PHE A 327 -1.16 -4.85 -24.89
N VAL A 328 -0.97 -5.97 -24.20
CA VAL A 328 0.15 -6.90 -24.39
C VAL A 328 -0.30 -8.35 -24.47
N SER A 329 0.61 -9.21 -24.93
CA SER A 329 0.46 -10.66 -24.86
C SER A 329 1.75 -11.29 -24.36
N ALA A 330 1.70 -11.90 -23.17
CA ALA A 330 2.78 -12.74 -22.68
C ALA A 330 3.04 -13.98 -23.56
N LEU A 331 2.01 -14.52 -24.23
CA LEU A 331 2.11 -15.72 -25.05
C LEU A 331 2.80 -15.46 -26.39
N THR A 332 2.39 -14.40 -27.08
CA THR A 332 2.94 -14.03 -28.41
C THR A 332 4.09 -13.03 -28.32
N LYS A 333 4.47 -12.60 -27.11
CA LYS A 333 5.41 -11.52 -26.80
C LYS A 333 5.02 -10.14 -27.34
N GLN A 334 3.78 -9.98 -27.84
CA GLN A 334 3.32 -8.73 -28.42
C GLN A 334 3.42 -7.56 -27.43
N ARG A 335 4.14 -6.51 -27.85
CA ARG A 335 4.29 -5.20 -27.17
C ARG A 335 4.93 -5.24 -25.77
N LEU A 336 5.53 -6.35 -25.35
CA LEU A 336 6.19 -6.44 -24.03
C LEU A 336 7.39 -5.50 -23.90
N THR A 337 8.17 -5.31 -24.98
CA THR A 337 9.31 -4.38 -25.01
C THR A 337 8.91 -2.93 -24.76
N ASN A 338 7.64 -2.57 -24.99
CA ASN A 338 7.15 -1.20 -24.76
C ASN A 338 6.97 -0.89 -23.26
N LEU A 339 7.01 -1.90 -22.38
CA LEU A 339 6.84 -1.69 -20.95
C LEU A 339 8.00 -0.86 -20.35
N PHE A 340 9.26 -1.12 -20.71
CA PHE A 340 10.41 -0.39 -20.16
C PHE A 340 10.43 1.11 -20.53
N PRO A 341 10.21 1.53 -21.80
CA PRO A 341 10.03 2.94 -22.13
C PRO A 341 8.88 3.60 -21.35
N MET A 342 7.73 2.95 -21.24
CA MET A 342 6.60 3.49 -20.47
C MET A 342 6.91 3.58 -18.96
N ILE A 343 7.66 2.63 -18.39
CA ILE A 343 8.13 2.70 -17.00
C ILE A 343 9.06 3.91 -16.80
N ASN A 344 9.96 4.18 -17.76
CA ASN A 344 10.85 5.34 -17.71
C ASN A 344 10.07 6.65 -17.76
N ASP A 345 9.17 6.81 -18.73
CA ASP A 345 8.34 8.00 -18.86
C ASP A 345 7.54 8.28 -17.58
N ILE A 346 6.95 7.24 -16.99
CA ILE A 346 6.19 7.36 -15.74
C ILE A 346 7.12 7.71 -14.57
N SER A 347 8.30 7.08 -14.44
CA SER A 347 9.27 7.39 -13.37
C SER A 347 9.80 8.83 -13.47
N ASN A 348 10.07 9.30 -14.69
CA ASN A 348 10.46 10.67 -14.98
C ASN A 348 9.34 11.65 -14.57
N ASN A 349 8.10 11.42 -15.02
CA ASN A 349 6.94 12.23 -14.66
C ASN A 349 6.68 12.22 -13.13
N HIS A 350 6.91 11.08 -12.47
CA HIS A 350 6.74 10.90 -11.03
C HIS A 350 7.78 11.66 -10.20
N SER A 351 9.01 11.80 -10.72
CA SER A 351 10.10 12.57 -10.10
C SER A 351 10.15 14.05 -10.53
N LEU A 352 9.33 14.45 -11.50
CA LEU A 352 9.34 15.80 -12.10
C LEU A 352 9.11 16.92 -11.06
N ARG A 353 10.00 17.91 -11.09
CA ARG A 353 9.89 19.14 -10.30
C ARG A 353 9.62 20.35 -11.20
N VAL A 354 8.47 20.97 -11.01
CA VAL A 354 7.99 22.15 -11.75
C VAL A 354 8.49 23.43 -11.07
N GLN A 355 8.87 24.43 -11.88
CA GLN A 355 9.25 25.75 -11.37
C GLN A 355 8.02 26.49 -10.82
N SER A 356 8.17 27.09 -9.63
CA SER A 356 7.05 27.75 -8.96
C SER A 356 6.50 28.95 -9.75
N SER A 357 7.30 29.68 -10.54
CA SER A 357 6.81 30.75 -11.42
C SER A 357 5.79 30.22 -12.43
N LEU A 358 6.21 29.28 -13.28
CA LEU A 358 5.37 28.68 -14.32
C LEU A 358 4.12 27.99 -13.75
N LEU A 359 4.23 27.36 -12.59
CA LEU A 359 3.08 26.80 -11.86
C LEU A 359 2.08 27.87 -11.42
N ASN A 360 2.54 29.03 -10.97
CA ASN A 360 1.65 30.13 -10.59
C ASN A 360 0.99 30.77 -11.81
N ASP A 361 1.71 30.92 -12.92
CA ASP A 361 1.15 31.44 -14.17
C ASP A 361 -0.03 30.56 -14.65
N VAL A 362 0.17 29.23 -14.73
CA VAL A 362 -0.87 28.25 -15.08
C VAL A 362 -2.08 28.32 -14.14
N ILE A 363 -1.86 28.45 -12.83
CA ILE A 363 -2.96 28.51 -11.84
C ILE A 363 -3.71 29.86 -11.93
N MET A 364 -3.02 30.98 -12.16
CA MET A 364 -3.67 32.29 -12.28
C MET A 364 -4.50 32.36 -13.56
N ASP A 365 -4.01 31.83 -14.69
CA ASP A 365 -4.78 31.71 -15.94
C ASP A 365 -6.02 30.82 -15.75
N ALA A 366 -5.89 29.68 -15.07
CA ALA A 366 -7.01 28.81 -14.74
C ALA A 366 -8.09 29.52 -13.90
N VAL A 367 -7.68 30.28 -12.87
CA VAL A 367 -8.60 31.05 -12.01
C VAL A 367 -9.25 32.22 -12.76
N ALA A 368 -8.55 32.81 -13.74
CA ALA A 368 -9.11 33.86 -14.60
C ALA A 368 -10.18 33.30 -15.57
N MET A 369 -9.98 32.10 -16.13
CA MET A 369 -10.95 31.44 -17.00
C MET A 369 -12.17 30.89 -16.23
N ASN A 370 -11.95 30.33 -15.04
CA ASN A 370 -13.01 29.77 -14.20
C ASN A 370 -12.94 30.37 -12.78
N PRO A 371 -13.64 31.49 -12.53
CA PRO A 371 -13.60 32.19 -11.26
C PRO A 371 -13.93 31.28 -10.07
N SER A 372 -13.04 31.33 -9.08
CA SER A 372 -13.17 30.67 -7.78
C SER A 372 -14.57 30.76 -7.14
N PRO A 373 -15.05 29.67 -6.49
CA PRO A 373 -16.37 29.64 -5.89
C PRO A 373 -16.54 30.66 -4.76
N MET A 374 -17.80 30.97 -4.47
CA MET A 374 -18.20 31.77 -3.31
C MET A 374 -19.07 30.91 -2.39
N ASP A 375 -18.67 30.79 -1.12
CA ASP A 375 -19.49 30.19 -0.04
C ASP A 375 -19.69 31.21 1.08
N LYS A 376 -20.90 31.27 1.65
CA LYS A 376 -21.30 32.18 2.76
C LYS A 376 -20.84 33.64 2.58
N GLY A 377 -20.84 34.14 1.34
CA GLY A 377 -20.43 35.52 1.00
C GLY A 377 -18.92 35.75 0.95
N LYS A 378 -18.09 34.73 1.17
CA LYS A 378 -16.64 34.77 0.97
C LYS A 378 -16.26 34.10 -0.35
N ARG A 379 -15.32 34.69 -1.08
CA ARG A 379 -14.70 34.08 -2.26
C ARG A 379 -13.41 33.37 -1.85
N LEU A 380 -13.18 32.17 -2.38
CA LEU A 380 -11.88 31.50 -2.30
C LEU A 380 -10.82 32.37 -2.99
N LYS A 381 -9.74 32.72 -2.29
CA LYS A 381 -8.61 33.47 -2.84
C LYS A 381 -7.39 32.58 -2.81
N ILE A 382 -6.86 32.26 -3.99
CA ILE A 382 -5.55 31.61 -4.15
C ILE A 382 -4.50 32.71 -4.20
N TYR A 383 -3.49 32.62 -3.34
CA TYR A 383 -2.38 33.58 -3.26
C TYR A 383 -1.20 33.15 -4.12
N TYR A 384 -0.79 31.89 -3.97
CA TYR A 384 0.26 31.26 -4.75
C TYR A 384 0.23 29.73 -4.55
N THR A 385 0.84 29.00 -5.47
CA THR A 385 1.02 27.53 -5.40
C THR A 385 2.51 27.19 -5.47
N THR A 386 2.95 26.12 -4.80
CA THR A 386 4.33 25.63 -4.89
C THR A 386 4.39 24.11 -4.77
N GLN A 387 5.40 23.48 -5.39
CA GLN A 387 5.63 22.03 -5.29
C GLN A 387 6.58 21.72 -4.12
N VAL A 388 6.07 21.01 -3.12
CA VAL A 388 6.81 20.67 -1.89
C VAL A 388 7.50 19.31 -1.96
N ALA A 389 6.94 18.35 -2.71
CA ALA A 389 7.51 17.01 -2.87
C ALA A 389 7.38 16.46 -4.30
N VAL A 390 8.15 15.41 -4.55
CA VAL A 390 8.14 14.55 -5.76
C VAL A 390 7.88 13.11 -5.30
N ARG A 391 7.52 12.21 -6.23
CA ARG A 391 7.22 10.79 -5.95
C ARG A 391 6.21 10.57 -4.78
N PRO A 392 4.96 11.06 -4.88
CA PRO A 392 4.33 11.76 -6.01
C PRO A 392 4.51 13.29 -5.98
N PRO A 393 4.40 13.97 -7.14
CA PRO A 393 4.32 15.43 -7.23
C PRO A 393 3.24 15.98 -6.30
N THR A 394 3.67 16.72 -5.28
CA THR A 394 2.79 17.26 -4.23
C THR A 394 2.87 18.78 -4.22
N PHE A 395 1.73 19.42 -4.43
CA PHE A 395 1.55 20.86 -4.57
C PHE A 395 0.76 21.42 -3.39
N VAL A 396 1.24 22.51 -2.80
CA VAL A 396 0.52 23.26 -1.77
C VAL A 396 -0.04 24.53 -2.37
N VAL A 397 -1.36 24.69 -2.32
CA VAL A 397 -2.09 25.89 -2.75
C VAL A 397 -2.35 26.76 -1.53
N PHE A 398 -1.72 27.93 -1.47
CA PHE A 398 -1.93 28.86 -0.37
C PHE A 398 -3.20 29.67 -0.60
N VAL A 399 -4.18 29.51 0.28
CA VAL A 399 -5.52 30.09 0.19
C VAL A 399 -5.88 30.91 1.43
N ASN A 400 -6.98 31.67 1.37
CA ASN A 400 -7.50 32.40 2.53
C ASN A 400 -8.15 31.47 3.58
N GLU A 401 -8.98 30.54 3.14
CA GLU A 401 -9.71 29.57 3.98
C GLU A 401 -9.76 28.23 3.21
N PRO A 402 -9.03 27.18 3.66
CA PRO A 402 -9.00 25.86 3.00
C PRO A 402 -10.37 25.26 2.73
N GLU A 403 -11.32 25.49 3.64
CA GLU A 403 -12.68 24.98 3.61
C GLU A 403 -13.51 25.55 2.44
N LEU A 404 -13.06 26.66 1.82
CA LEU A 404 -13.68 27.22 0.62
C LEU A 404 -13.24 26.49 -0.67
N MET A 405 -12.19 25.66 -0.62
CA MET A 405 -11.70 24.90 -1.78
C MET A 405 -12.37 23.54 -1.85
N HIS A 406 -13.62 23.54 -2.32
CA HIS A 406 -14.40 22.32 -2.55
C HIS A 406 -13.74 21.38 -3.58
N PHE A 407 -13.89 20.06 -3.40
CA PHE A 407 -13.22 19.02 -4.22
C PHE A 407 -13.39 19.21 -5.74
N SER A 408 -14.50 19.78 -6.19
CA SER A 408 -14.74 20.04 -7.62
C SER A 408 -13.83 21.13 -8.19
N TYR A 409 -13.44 22.12 -7.37
CA TYR A 409 -12.46 23.15 -7.76
C TYR A 409 -11.03 22.63 -7.62
N GLU A 410 -10.77 21.78 -6.63
CA GLU A 410 -9.49 21.05 -6.51
C GLU A 410 -9.21 20.20 -7.75
N ARG A 411 -10.16 19.36 -8.17
CA ARG A 411 -10.06 18.57 -9.41
C ARG A 411 -9.93 19.42 -10.67
N PHE A 412 -10.57 20.60 -10.71
CA PHE A 412 -10.38 21.55 -11.80
C PHE A 412 -8.92 22.04 -11.87
N LEU A 413 -8.32 22.42 -10.74
CA LEU A 413 -6.92 22.83 -10.69
C LEU A 413 -5.96 21.66 -11.01
N GLU A 414 -6.24 20.44 -10.52
CA GLU A 414 -5.49 19.24 -10.90
C GLU A 414 -5.48 19.05 -12.42
N ASN A 415 -6.65 19.10 -13.08
CA ASN A 415 -6.74 18.93 -14.52
C ASN A 415 -5.95 20.02 -15.27
N ARG A 416 -5.97 21.27 -14.79
CA ARG A 416 -5.17 22.38 -15.37
C ARG A 416 -3.67 22.16 -15.22
N ILE A 417 -3.22 21.61 -14.08
CA ILE A 417 -1.82 21.20 -13.87
C ILE A 417 -1.44 20.07 -14.84
N ARG A 418 -2.30 19.06 -15.02
CA ARG A 418 -2.07 17.93 -15.94
C ARG A 418 -2.10 18.34 -17.42
N GLU A 419 -2.89 19.34 -17.80
CA GLU A 419 -2.88 19.90 -19.16
C GLU A 419 -1.59 20.67 -19.46
N ALA A 420 -0.92 21.23 -18.44
CA ALA A 420 0.28 22.06 -18.60
C ALA A 420 1.61 21.29 -18.45
N PHE A 421 1.61 20.15 -17.76
CA PHE A 421 2.82 19.40 -17.40
C PHE A 421 2.64 17.89 -17.62
N PRO A 422 3.67 17.15 -18.07
CA PRO A 422 3.59 15.72 -18.30
C PRO A 422 3.52 14.97 -16.95
N PHE A 423 2.30 14.79 -16.46
CA PHE A 423 1.99 13.99 -15.27
C PHE A 423 1.22 12.72 -15.60
N ASP A 424 1.34 12.23 -16.84
CA ASP A 424 0.86 10.93 -17.24
C ASP A 424 1.54 9.83 -16.41
N GLY A 425 0.73 8.90 -15.93
CA GLY A 425 1.14 7.79 -15.07
C GLY A 425 1.41 8.14 -13.61
N THR A 426 1.44 9.42 -13.21
CA THR A 426 1.59 9.78 -11.80
C THR A 426 0.31 10.38 -11.20
N PRO A 427 -0.09 9.97 -9.98
CA PRO A 427 -1.00 10.78 -9.18
C PRO A 427 -0.31 12.11 -8.86
N ILE A 428 -1.10 13.16 -8.65
CA ILE A 428 -0.62 14.40 -8.06
C ILE A 428 -1.41 14.64 -6.77
N ARG A 429 -0.78 15.27 -5.78
CA ARG A 429 -1.45 15.63 -4.52
C ARG A 429 -1.59 17.14 -4.45
N LEU A 430 -2.81 17.65 -4.31
CA LEU A 430 -3.08 19.07 -4.15
C LEU A 430 -3.52 19.33 -2.70
N ILE A 431 -2.84 20.22 -1.99
CA ILE A 431 -3.08 20.46 -0.56
C ILE A 431 -3.45 21.93 -0.36
N PRO A 432 -4.72 22.26 -0.04
CA PRO A 432 -5.07 23.62 0.36
C PRO A 432 -4.44 23.93 1.73
N ARG A 433 -3.81 25.11 1.83
CA ARG A 433 -3.23 25.56 3.09
C ARG A 433 -3.57 27.01 3.35
N GLN A 434 -4.03 27.32 4.56
CA GLN A 434 -4.26 28.71 4.95
C GLN A 434 -2.93 29.47 4.97
N ARG A 435 -2.89 30.62 4.30
CA ARG A 435 -1.80 31.58 4.45
C ARG A 435 -1.87 32.21 5.84
N LYS A 436 -0.83 31.99 6.65
CA LYS A 436 -0.59 32.72 7.91
C LYS A 436 -0.08 34.14 7.63
#